data_AF-A0ABD6BA20-F1
#
_entry.id   AF-A0ABD6BA20-F1
#
_cell.length_a   1.000
_cell.length_b   1.000
_cell.length_c   1.000
_cell.angle_alpha   90.00
_cell.angle_beta   90.00
_cell.angle_gamma   90.00
#
_symmetry.space_group_name_H-M   'P 1'
#
loop_
_entity.id
_entity.type
_entity.pdbx_description
1 polymer ?
#
loop_
_entity_poly.entity_id
_entity_poly.type
_entity_poly.pdbx_seq_one_letter_code
_entity_poly.pdbx_strand_id
1 'polypeptide(L)'
;MENADPSRVEAWVDDYLDRVGSLPADSVAGAFDPPYPQERADPHDAFAETFIADAPLSGSLVDLDLAVKENIAVGGVTTTCGTDCFEWTPDIDAIAVERLRAAGGSIVGTTDMDPFAFGTTGELSARGRTLNPAVEGHVPGGSSSGSAAAVASGEVDAALG
;
A
#
# COMPACT_ATOMS: atom_id res chain seq x y z
N MET A 1 -19.54 -34.43 16.92
CA MET A 1 -19.80 -33.09 16.38
C MET A 1 -20.52 -33.29 15.07
N GLU A 2 -21.75 -32.82 14.96
CA GLU A 2 -22.52 -32.89 13.73
C GLU A 2 -21.87 -31.91 12.74
N ASN A 3 -21.36 -32.43 11.61
CA ASN A 3 -20.77 -31.58 10.58
C ASN A 3 -21.87 -30.63 10.07
N ALA A 4 -21.59 -29.33 10.05
CA ALA A 4 -22.50 -28.36 9.48
C ALA A 4 -22.83 -28.75 8.04
N ASP A 5 -24.12 -28.73 7.69
CA ASP A 5 -24.61 -28.94 6.33
C ASP A 5 -23.99 -27.88 5.40
N PRO A 6 -23.15 -28.27 4.42
CA PRO A 6 -22.46 -27.33 3.53
C PRO A 6 -23.42 -26.37 2.80
N SER A 7 -24.64 -26.83 2.48
CA SER A 7 -25.64 -25.99 1.80
C SER A 7 -26.15 -24.84 2.66
N ARG A 8 -26.11 -25.00 3.99
CA ARG A 8 -26.47 -23.93 4.94
C ARG A 8 -25.36 -22.89 5.08
N VAL A 9 -24.10 -23.29 4.86
CA VAL A 9 -22.96 -22.37 4.86
C VAL A 9 -23.00 -21.52 3.60
N GLU A 10 -23.19 -22.13 2.43
CA GLU A 10 -23.28 -21.42 1.14
C GLU A 10 -24.42 -20.40 1.15
N ALA A 11 -25.63 -20.81 1.55
CA ALA A 11 -26.77 -19.89 1.64
C ALA A 11 -26.55 -18.73 2.61
N TRP A 12 -25.80 -18.95 3.70
CA TRP A 12 -25.44 -17.89 4.64
C TRP A 12 -24.37 -16.95 4.08
N VAL A 13 -23.41 -17.48 3.32
CA VAL A 13 -22.40 -16.68 2.63
C VAL A 13 -23.07 -15.79 1.58
N ASP A 14 -23.96 -16.34 0.76
CA ASP A 14 -24.67 -15.57 -0.27
C ASP A 14 -25.52 -14.45 0.36
N ASP A 15 -26.33 -14.75 1.39
CA ASP A 15 -27.11 -13.74 2.12
C ASP A 15 -26.21 -12.65 2.75
N TYR A 16 -25.06 -13.05 3.30
CA TYR A 16 -24.10 -12.12 3.86
C TYR A 16 -23.49 -11.21 2.80
N LEU A 17 -23.08 -11.76 1.65
CA LEU A 17 -22.50 -11.01 0.54
C LEU A 17 -23.53 -10.07 -0.09
N ASP A 18 -24.78 -10.51 -0.27
CA ASP A 18 -25.88 -9.66 -0.73
C ASP A 18 -26.11 -8.48 0.23
N ARG A 19 -26.10 -8.74 1.54
CA ARG A 19 -26.24 -7.68 2.54
C ARG A 19 -25.09 -6.70 2.49
N VAL A 20 -23.84 -7.19 2.40
CA VAL A 20 -22.65 -6.32 2.28
C VAL A 20 -22.70 -5.51 1.00
N GLY A 21 -23.08 -6.11 -0.14
CA GLY A 21 -23.24 -5.43 -1.42
C GLY A 21 -24.35 -4.38 -1.44
N SER A 22 -25.33 -4.50 -0.53
CA SER A 22 -26.41 -3.50 -0.38
C SER A 22 -26.03 -2.30 0.50
N LEU A 23 -24.89 -2.35 1.22
CA LEU A 23 -24.43 -1.23 2.02
C LEU A 23 -24.01 -0.06 1.10
N PRO A 24 -24.17 1.20 1.55
CA PRO A 24 -23.66 2.34 0.81
C PRO A 24 -22.17 2.17 0.55
N ALA A 25 -21.72 2.47 -0.67
CA ALA A 25 -20.29 2.49 -0.96
C ALA A 25 -19.63 3.61 -0.13
N ASP A 26 -18.59 3.26 0.62
CA ASP A 26 -17.74 4.23 1.34
C ASP A 26 -16.73 4.93 0.40
N SER A 27 -16.76 4.62 -0.90
CA SER A 27 -15.92 5.24 -1.93
C SER A 27 -16.21 6.73 -2.03
N VAL A 28 -15.13 7.51 -2.03
CA VAL A 28 -15.13 8.98 -2.09
C VAL A 28 -14.94 9.52 -3.51
N ALA A 29 -14.49 8.71 -4.47
CA ALA A 29 -14.15 9.18 -5.82
C ALA A 29 -14.48 8.23 -6.98
N GLY A 30 -15.01 7.02 -6.71
CA GLY A 30 -15.12 5.97 -7.72
C GLY A 30 -13.80 5.26 -7.99
N ALA A 31 -13.78 4.35 -8.96
CA ALA A 31 -12.57 3.61 -9.31
C ALA A 31 -11.62 4.52 -10.11
N PHE A 32 -10.40 4.66 -9.64
CA PHE A 32 -9.32 5.27 -10.40
C PHE A 32 -8.76 4.28 -11.43
N ASP A 33 -8.12 4.81 -12.47
CA ASP A 33 -7.33 3.99 -13.39
C ASP A 33 -6.17 3.29 -12.65
N PRO A 34 -5.81 2.06 -13.08
CA PRO A 34 -4.70 1.33 -12.50
C PRO A 34 -3.38 2.08 -12.70
N PRO A 35 -2.44 2.00 -11.75
CA PRO A 35 -1.14 2.63 -11.87
C PRO A 35 -0.34 2.10 -13.06
N TYR A 36 0.51 2.96 -13.63
CA TYR A 36 1.43 2.55 -14.68
C TYR A 36 2.86 2.41 -14.13
N PRO A 37 3.61 1.36 -14.49
CA PRO A 37 4.98 1.17 -14.03
C PRO A 37 5.88 2.34 -14.41
N GLN A 38 6.71 2.77 -13.45
CA GLN A 38 7.72 3.79 -13.70
C GLN A 38 8.90 3.57 -12.77
N GLU A 39 10.06 3.31 -13.37
CA GLU A 39 11.31 3.22 -12.62
C GLU A 39 11.71 4.59 -12.05
N ARG A 40 12.26 4.56 -10.84
CA ARG A 40 12.89 5.71 -10.19
C ARG A 40 14.17 5.28 -9.49
N ALA A 41 15.05 6.24 -9.23
CA ALA A 41 16.21 5.99 -8.39
C ALA A 41 15.74 5.72 -6.95
N ASP A 42 16.24 4.65 -6.37
CA ASP A 42 15.99 4.26 -4.97
C ASP A 42 17.33 3.93 -4.30
N PRO A 43 18.11 4.94 -3.89
CA PRO A 43 19.43 4.73 -3.30
C PRO A 43 19.37 4.16 -1.88
N HIS A 44 18.19 4.05 -1.27
CA HIS A 44 18.01 3.62 0.11
C HIS A 44 17.22 2.31 0.25
N ASP A 45 16.91 1.63 -0.86
CA ASP A 45 16.06 0.44 -0.88
C ASP A 45 14.74 0.70 -0.12
N ALA A 46 14.15 1.87 -0.37
CA ALA A 46 12.96 2.38 0.30
C ALA A 46 11.65 1.93 -0.37
N PHE A 47 11.68 1.57 -1.65
CA PHE A 47 10.51 1.17 -2.41
C PHE A 47 10.45 -0.35 -2.62
N ALA A 48 9.26 -0.90 -2.42
CA ALA A 48 8.92 -2.26 -2.82
C ALA A 48 8.60 -2.31 -4.32
N GLU A 49 7.83 -1.34 -4.80
CA GLU A 49 7.49 -1.16 -6.20
C GLU A 49 7.35 0.34 -6.53
N THR A 50 7.68 0.71 -7.77
CA THR A 50 7.68 2.10 -8.25
C THR A 50 6.79 2.22 -9.48
N PHE A 51 5.90 3.20 -9.46
CA PHE A 51 4.84 3.41 -10.45
C PHE A 51 4.35 4.84 -10.36
N ILE A 52 3.42 5.26 -11.21
CA ILE A 52 2.56 6.41 -10.95
C ILE A 52 1.12 5.97 -10.95
N ALA A 53 0.42 6.29 -9.87
CA ALA A 53 -1.03 6.25 -9.78
C ALA A 53 -1.56 7.67 -9.99
N ASP A 54 -2.10 7.93 -11.18
CA ASP A 54 -2.63 9.25 -11.54
C ASP A 54 -3.72 9.72 -10.56
N ALA A 55 -3.78 11.04 -10.39
CA ALA A 55 -4.73 11.75 -9.55
C ALA A 55 -5.29 12.98 -10.29
N PRO A 56 -6.48 13.50 -9.91
CA PRO A 56 -7.02 14.72 -10.50
C PRO A 56 -6.07 15.91 -10.26
N LEU A 57 -5.98 16.81 -11.24
CA LEU A 57 -5.21 18.06 -11.12
C LEU A 57 -5.93 19.13 -10.27
N SER A 58 -6.64 18.69 -9.23
CA SER A 58 -7.43 19.52 -8.33
C SER A 58 -7.47 18.91 -6.94
N GLY A 59 -7.45 19.74 -5.89
CA GLY A 59 -7.50 19.31 -4.51
C GLY A 59 -6.37 19.92 -3.67
N SER A 60 -6.25 19.51 -2.42
CA SER A 60 -5.28 20.07 -1.47
C SER A 60 -3.88 19.45 -1.56
N LEU A 61 -3.73 18.33 -2.28
CA LEU A 61 -2.48 17.57 -2.42
C LEU A 61 -1.93 17.58 -3.86
N VAL A 62 -2.43 18.48 -4.71
CA VAL A 62 -1.91 18.65 -6.08
C VAL A 62 -0.41 18.96 -6.04
N ASP A 63 0.32 18.42 -7.00
CA ASP A 63 1.78 18.54 -7.15
C ASP A 63 2.60 17.94 -5.99
N LEU A 64 1.98 17.08 -5.16
CA LEU A 64 2.69 16.31 -4.15
C LEU A 64 2.87 14.86 -4.58
N ASP A 65 4.11 14.39 -4.49
CA ASP A 65 4.48 12.99 -4.64
C ASP A 65 4.36 12.29 -3.29
N LEU A 66 3.55 11.24 -3.26
CA LEU A 66 3.23 10.48 -2.07
C LEU A 66 3.65 9.03 -2.25
N ALA A 67 4.05 8.37 -1.16
CA ALA A 67 4.20 6.91 -1.15
C ALA A 67 3.30 6.28 -0.09
N VAL A 68 2.98 5.00 -0.26
CA VAL A 68 2.20 4.26 0.74
C VAL A 68 2.88 2.96 1.07
N LYS A 69 2.91 2.59 2.35
CA LYS A 69 3.48 1.32 2.77
C LYS A 69 2.80 0.14 2.09
N GLU A 70 3.59 -0.87 1.74
CA GLU A 70 3.13 -1.98 0.91
C GLU A 70 1.95 -2.79 1.52
N ASN A 71 1.75 -2.77 2.84
CA ASN A 71 0.57 -3.37 3.47
C ASN A 71 -0.71 -2.51 3.39
N ILE A 72 -0.68 -1.42 2.63
CA ILE A 72 -1.83 -0.58 2.28
C ILE A 72 -2.15 -0.80 0.80
N ALA A 73 -3.34 -1.31 0.51
CA ALA A 73 -3.73 -1.69 -0.84
C ALA A 73 -3.77 -0.50 -1.81
N VAL A 74 -3.13 -0.67 -2.97
CA VAL A 74 -3.24 0.20 -4.15
C VAL A 74 -3.76 -0.66 -5.30
N GLY A 75 -4.95 -0.35 -5.82
CA GLY A 75 -5.63 -1.13 -6.84
C GLY A 75 -4.75 -1.37 -8.07
N GLY A 76 -4.59 -2.63 -8.47
CA GLY A 76 -3.75 -3.03 -9.60
C GLY A 76 -2.25 -3.17 -9.30
N VAL A 77 -1.79 -2.93 -8.07
CA VAL A 77 -0.38 -3.06 -7.66
C VAL A 77 -0.21 -4.26 -6.73
N THR A 78 0.69 -5.17 -7.08
CA THR A 78 0.94 -6.36 -6.28
C THR A 78 1.57 -5.99 -4.94
N THR A 79 1.07 -6.58 -3.85
CA THR A 79 1.67 -6.48 -2.51
C THR A 79 2.11 -7.85 -2.00
N THR A 80 3.28 -7.88 -1.39
CA THR A 80 3.79 -9.06 -0.68
C THR A 80 3.83 -8.86 0.84
N CYS A 81 3.46 -7.67 1.33
CA CYS A 81 3.58 -7.27 2.73
C CYS A 81 4.98 -7.53 3.32
N GLY A 82 6.03 -7.33 2.53
CA GLY A 82 7.44 -7.52 2.92
C GLY A 82 7.90 -8.98 2.99
N THR A 83 7.15 -9.95 2.46
CA THR A 83 7.49 -11.38 2.59
C THR A 83 7.27 -12.20 1.31
N ASP A 84 8.09 -13.25 1.09
CA ASP A 84 7.94 -14.14 -0.07
C ASP A 84 6.82 -15.19 0.07
N CYS A 85 6.15 -15.26 1.23
CA CYS A 85 5.11 -16.27 1.46
C CYS A 85 3.68 -15.78 1.16
N PHE A 86 3.55 -14.52 0.77
CA PHE A 86 2.28 -13.89 0.44
C PHE A 86 2.43 -13.01 -0.79
N GLU A 87 1.43 -13.06 -1.67
CA GLU A 87 1.34 -12.21 -2.85
C GLU A 87 -0.14 -12.02 -3.16
N TRP A 88 -0.53 -10.76 -3.35
CA TRP A 88 -1.90 -10.40 -3.69
C TRP A 88 -1.92 -9.10 -4.48
N THR A 89 -2.71 -9.06 -5.56
CA THR A 89 -3.00 -7.83 -6.30
C THR A 89 -4.44 -7.41 -5.95
N PRO A 90 -4.64 -6.29 -5.24
CA PRO A 90 -5.96 -5.78 -4.91
C PRO A 90 -6.65 -5.21 -6.14
N ASP A 91 -7.97 -5.41 -6.26
CA ASP A 91 -8.78 -4.81 -7.33
C ASP A 91 -9.11 -3.33 -7.07
N ILE A 92 -9.03 -2.90 -5.80
CA ILE A 92 -9.40 -1.55 -5.36
C ILE A 92 -8.35 -0.95 -4.44
N ASP A 93 -8.30 0.39 -4.42
CA ASP A 93 -7.53 1.14 -3.44
C ASP A 93 -8.08 0.94 -2.02
N ALA A 94 -7.19 0.97 -1.02
CA ALA A 94 -7.61 1.22 0.34
C ALA A 94 -8.23 2.62 0.44
N ILE A 95 -9.23 2.81 1.31
CA ILE A 95 -9.93 4.10 1.51
C ILE A 95 -8.94 5.27 1.75
N ALA A 96 -7.83 5.03 2.44
CA ALA A 96 -6.80 6.05 2.65
C ALA A 96 -6.12 6.48 1.34
N VAL A 97 -5.76 5.51 0.48
CA VAL A 97 -5.18 5.74 -0.84
C VAL A 97 -6.17 6.48 -1.73
N GLU A 98 -7.43 6.02 -1.76
CA GLU A 98 -8.49 6.65 -2.53
C GLU A 98 -8.66 8.12 -2.14
N ARG A 99 -8.62 8.44 -0.84
CA ARG A 99 -8.73 9.82 -0.34
C ARG A 99 -7.52 10.69 -0.71
N LEU A 100 -6.31 10.12 -0.67
CA LEU A 100 -5.11 10.85 -1.08
C LEU A 100 -5.17 11.20 -2.58
N ARG A 101 -5.50 10.21 -3.42
CA ARG A 101 -5.67 10.40 -4.87
C ARG A 101 -6.80 11.37 -5.17
N ALA A 102 -7.95 11.25 -4.51
CA ALA A 102 -9.09 12.16 -4.68
C ALA A 102 -8.76 13.61 -4.29
N ALA A 103 -7.81 13.82 -3.37
CA ALA A 103 -7.30 15.13 -2.99
C ALA A 103 -6.21 15.66 -3.94
N GLY A 104 -5.88 14.94 -5.01
CA GLY A 104 -4.92 15.34 -6.05
C GLY A 104 -3.49 14.85 -5.84
N GLY A 105 -3.24 14.02 -4.81
CA GLY A 105 -1.89 13.51 -4.53
C GLY A 105 -1.52 12.33 -5.45
N SER A 106 -0.32 12.40 -6.05
CA SER A 106 0.22 11.34 -6.91
C SER A 106 0.84 10.25 -6.05
N ILE A 107 0.37 9.00 -6.13
CA ILE A 107 1.07 7.89 -5.47
C ILE A 107 2.15 7.37 -6.41
N VAL A 108 3.41 7.48 -6.01
CA VAL A 108 4.59 7.20 -6.85
C VAL A 108 5.29 5.87 -6.53
N GLY A 109 4.66 5.04 -5.71
CA GLY A 109 5.20 3.73 -5.33
C GLY A 109 4.65 3.21 -4.02
N THR A 110 4.88 1.91 -3.78
CA THR A 110 4.72 1.30 -2.47
C THR A 110 6.07 1.24 -1.75
N THR A 111 6.10 1.58 -0.46
CA THR A 111 7.35 1.57 0.31
C THR A 111 7.57 0.23 1.00
N ASP A 112 8.84 -0.19 1.07
CA ASP A 112 9.23 -1.46 1.68
C ASP A 112 9.01 -1.47 3.21
N MET A 113 8.92 -2.67 3.78
CA MET A 113 8.53 -2.88 5.16
C MET A 113 8.99 -4.23 5.72
N ASP A 114 9.07 -4.33 7.06
CA ASP A 114 9.24 -5.64 7.70
C ASP A 114 8.02 -6.56 7.46
N PRO A 115 8.23 -7.89 7.30
CA PRO A 115 7.20 -8.88 6.96
C PRO A 115 5.93 -8.76 7.81
N PHE A 116 4.78 -8.56 7.17
CA PHE A 116 3.47 -8.40 7.81
C PHE A 116 3.44 -7.35 8.94
N ALA A 117 4.33 -6.35 8.86
CA ALA A 117 4.56 -5.34 9.88
C ALA A 117 5.14 -5.87 11.21
N PHE A 118 5.65 -7.12 11.25
CA PHE A 118 6.33 -7.72 12.39
C PHE A 118 7.84 -7.48 12.33
N GLY A 119 8.22 -6.24 12.62
CA GLY A 119 9.61 -5.84 12.78
C GLY A 119 9.70 -4.38 13.18
N THR A 120 10.86 -3.97 13.68
CA THR A 120 11.08 -2.60 14.18
C THR A 120 12.33 -1.96 13.61
N THR A 121 12.98 -2.58 12.63
CA THR A 121 14.28 -2.13 12.11
C THR A 121 14.33 -1.97 10.60
N GLY A 122 13.42 -2.57 9.82
CA GLY A 122 13.47 -2.50 8.36
C GLY A 122 14.51 -3.43 7.74
N GLU A 123 14.95 -4.46 8.48
CA GLU A 123 15.98 -5.40 8.05
C GLU A 123 15.43 -6.76 7.63
N LEU A 124 14.16 -7.03 7.94
CA LEU A 124 13.58 -8.36 7.79
C LEU A 124 12.83 -8.56 6.46
N SER A 125 12.70 -7.51 5.66
CA SER A 125 12.04 -7.58 4.34
C SER A 125 12.74 -8.61 3.46
N ALA A 126 11.93 -9.38 2.72
CA ALA A 126 12.43 -10.36 1.77
C ALA A 126 13.19 -9.72 0.59
N ARG A 127 12.96 -8.42 0.32
CA ARG A 127 13.65 -7.67 -0.73
C ARG A 127 15.02 -7.12 -0.32
N GLY A 128 15.38 -7.26 0.95
CA GLY A 128 16.59 -6.68 1.52
C GLY A 128 16.27 -5.59 2.54
N ARG A 129 17.29 -5.05 3.19
CA ARG A 129 17.10 -4.05 4.23
C ARG A 129 16.94 -2.65 3.62
N THR A 130 16.03 -1.85 4.16
CA THR A 130 16.02 -0.41 3.89
C THR A 130 17.19 0.27 4.61
N LEU A 131 17.85 1.21 3.93
CA LEU A 131 18.98 1.97 4.46
C LEU A 131 18.53 3.28 5.12
N ASN A 132 19.18 3.68 6.22
CA ASN A 132 18.90 4.95 6.87
C ASN A 132 19.56 6.13 6.12
N PRO A 133 18.78 7.08 5.58
CA PRO A 133 19.32 8.22 4.83
C PRO A 133 20.02 9.27 5.70
N ALA A 134 19.72 9.33 7.01
CA ALA A 134 20.29 10.31 7.92
C ALA A 134 21.61 9.84 8.54
N VAL A 135 21.80 8.53 8.72
CA VAL A 135 23.01 7.97 9.35
C VAL A 135 23.36 6.63 8.68
N GLU A 136 24.40 6.66 7.83
CA GLU A 136 24.90 5.48 7.14
C GLU A 136 25.22 4.32 8.11
N GLY A 137 24.87 3.10 7.70
CA GLY A 137 25.09 1.89 8.49
C GLY A 137 24.14 1.68 9.68
N HIS A 138 23.19 2.58 9.91
CA HIS A 138 22.14 2.42 10.91
C HIS A 138 20.81 2.04 10.26
N VAL A 139 19.88 1.57 11.09
CA VAL A 139 18.53 1.21 10.67
C VAL A 139 17.64 2.46 10.60
N PRO A 140 16.71 2.57 9.63
CA PRO A 140 15.72 3.64 9.59
C PRO A 140 14.59 3.43 10.62
N GLY A 141 14.52 2.24 11.23
CA GLY A 141 13.42 1.80 12.07
C GLY A 141 12.43 0.96 11.27
N GLY A 142 11.35 0.51 11.91
CA GLY A 142 10.36 -0.36 11.28
C GLY A 142 9.05 -0.43 12.05
N SER A 143 8.01 -1.03 11.50
CA SER A 143 8.03 -1.75 10.21
C SER A 143 7.84 -0.87 8.98
N SER A 144 7.61 0.43 9.13
CA SER A 144 7.43 1.39 8.02
C SER A 144 8.75 2.00 7.56
N SER A 145 9.76 1.14 7.39
CA SER A 145 11.15 1.53 7.12
C SER A 145 11.28 2.32 5.84
N GLY A 146 10.70 1.82 4.74
CA GLY A 146 10.71 2.47 3.44
C GLY A 146 10.01 3.82 3.46
N SER A 147 8.87 3.92 4.15
CA SER A 147 8.12 5.18 4.27
C SER A 147 8.96 6.27 4.95
N ALA A 148 9.62 5.91 6.06
CA ALA A 148 10.49 6.84 6.77
C ALA A 148 11.74 7.22 5.95
N ALA A 149 12.35 6.25 5.27
CA ALA A 149 13.53 6.47 4.43
C ALA A 149 13.21 7.38 3.24
N ALA A 150 12.15 7.09 2.47
CA ALA A 150 11.76 7.86 1.29
C ALA A 150 11.42 9.32 1.60
N VAL A 151 10.77 9.58 2.74
CA VAL A 151 10.49 10.96 3.18
C VAL A 151 11.78 11.65 3.65
N ALA A 152 12.60 10.97 4.46
CA ALA A 152 13.82 11.56 5.01
C ALA A 152 14.90 11.83 3.95
N SER A 153 14.92 11.08 2.85
CA SER A 153 15.80 11.29 1.69
C SER A 153 15.26 12.31 0.69
N GLY A 154 14.01 12.75 0.83
CA GLY A 154 13.34 13.67 -0.10
C GLY A 154 12.92 13.02 -1.42
N GLU A 155 12.75 11.70 -1.45
CA GLU A 155 12.26 10.96 -2.62
C GLU A 155 10.74 11.11 -2.80
N VAL A 156 10.02 11.46 -1.72
CA VAL A 156 8.59 11.84 -1.72
C VAL A 156 8.33 12.96 -0.70
N ASP A 157 7.26 13.71 -0.91
CA ASP A 157 6.84 14.80 -0.02
C ASP A 157 6.24 14.27 1.30
N ALA A 158 5.53 13.15 1.23
CA ALA A 158 4.96 12.46 2.37
C ALA A 158 4.71 10.97 2.08
N ALA A 159 4.58 10.17 3.14
CA ALA A 159 4.22 8.77 3.01
C ALA A 159 3.26 8.29 4.12
N LEU A 160 2.43 7.30 3.79
CA LEU A 160 1.68 6.52 4.79
C LEU A 160 2.49 5.31 5.23
N GLY A 161 2.49 5.02 6.53
CA GLY A 161 3.24 3.95 7.18
C GLY A 161 2.42 3.13 8.16
#